data_AF-A0A1E5IGH2-F1
#
_entry.id   AF-A0A1E5IGH2-F1
#
_cell.length_a   1.000
_cell.length_b   1.000
_cell.length_c   1.000
_cell.angle_alpha   90.00
_cell.angle_beta   90.00
_cell.angle_gamma   90.00
#
_symmetry.space_group_name_H-M   'P 1'
#
loop_
_entity.id
_entity.type
_entity.pdbx_description
1 polymer ?
#
loop_
_entity_poly.entity_id
_entity_poly.type
_entity_poly.pdbx_seq_one_letter_code
_entity_poly.pdbx_strand_id
1 'polypeptide(L)' 'MNDKENTVKTGKEILDTFFQNINSIAGLDTKIANTLLELYKERKFTESNVVSRIKKLRESNVD' A
#
# COMPACT_ATOMS: atom_id res chain seq x y z
N MET A 1 21.61 27.43 12.50
CA MET A 1 21.88 26.00 12.31
C MET A 1 20.70 25.43 11.55
N ASN A 2 20.93 24.85 10.38
CA ASN A 2 19.89 24.22 9.57
C ASN A 2 20.29 22.76 9.38
N ASP A 3 20.26 22.01 10.49
CA ASP A 3 20.45 20.56 10.51
C ASP A 3 19.22 19.90 9.88
N LYS A 4 19.17 19.90 8.55
CA LYS A 4 18.18 19.12 7.81
C LYS A 4 18.49 17.63 8.01
N GLU A 5 17.74 17.02 8.92
CA GLU A 5 17.24 15.63 8.89
C GLU A 5 18.15 14.63 8.16
N ASN A 6 19.25 14.24 8.82
CA ASN A 6 20.04 13.06 8.43
C ASN A 6 19.68 11.84 9.30
N THR A 7 18.42 11.73 9.70
CA THR A 7 17.90 10.57 10.41
C THR A 7 17.63 9.45 9.40
N VAL A 8 18.42 8.39 9.48
CA VAL A 8 18.21 7.17 8.70
C VAL A 8 16.81 6.64 9.00
N LYS A 9 15.94 6.60 7.99
CA LYS A 9 14.60 6.04 8.11
C LYS A 9 14.66 4.52 8.29
N THR A 10 13.86 4.01 9.21
CA THR A 10 13.63 2.58 9.36
C THR A 10 12.87 2.02 8.16
N GLY A 11 13.01 0.71 7.91
CA GLY A 11 12.21 0.03 6.89
C GLY A 11 10.71 0.21 7.09
N LYS A 12 10.26 0.26 8.36
CA LYS A 12 8.85 0.53 8.69
C LYS A 12 8.42 1.93 8.27
N GLU A 13 9.21 2.96 8.56
CA GLU A 13 8.87 4.34 8.19
C GLU A 13 8.82 4.52 6.66
N ILE A 14 9.70 3.83 5.93
CA ILE A 14 9.68 3.82 4.46
C ILE A 14 8.36 3.20 3.95
N LEU A 15 7.97 2.05 4.49
CA LEU A 15 6.72 1.38 4.11
C LEU A 15 5.48 2.19 4.53
N ASP A 16 5.46 2.74 5.74
CA ASP A 16 4.37 3.59 6.22
C ASP A 16 4.18 4.79 5.30
N THR A 17 5.27 5.48 4.94
CA THR A 17 5.24 6.63 4.02
C THR A 17 4.74 6.21 2.63
N PHE A 18 5.18 5.06 2.12
CA PHE A 18 4.71 4.53 0.84
C PHE A 18 3.20 4.28 0.86
N PHE A 19 2.69 3.54 1.85
CA PHE A 19 1.29 3.17 1.93
C PHE A 19 0.39 4.36 2.28
N GLN A 20 0.88 5.39 2.98
CA GLN A 20 0.15 6.66 3.15
C GLN A 20 -0.11 7.39 1.83
N ASN A 21 0.77 7.22 0.84
CA ASN A 21 0.71 7.95 -0.43
C ASN A 21 0.30 7.05 -1.62
N ILE A 22 -0.02 5.78 -1.39
CA ILE A 22 -0.29 4.81 -2.46
C ILE A 22 -1.46 5.24 -3.36
N ASN A 23 -2.47 5.90 -2.80
CA ASN A 23 -3.62 6.43 -3.55
C ASN A 23 -3.27 7.60 -4.47
N SER A 24 -2.12 8.23 -4.28
CA SER A 24 -1.62 9.34 -5.10
C SER A 24 -0.79 8.87 -6.30
N ILE A 25 -0.57 7.57 -6.45
CA ILE A 25 0.20 7.01 -7.57
C ILE A 25 -0.64 7.09 -8.84
N ALA A 26 -0.20 7.92 -9.78
CA ALA A 26 -0.88 8.09 -11.06
C ALA A 26 -0.99 6.75 -11.82
N GLY A 27 -2.18 6.46 -12.34
CA GLY A 27 -2.47 5.22 -13.07
C GLY A 27 -2.74 4.01 -12.18
N LEU A 28 -2.70 4.13 -10.85
CA LEU A 28 -3.13 3.09 -9.95
C LEU A 28 -4.63 3.21 -9.66
N ASP A 29 -5.38 2.13 -9.90
CA ASP A 29 -6.80 2.06 -9.56
C ASP A 29 -7.01 2.22 -8.04
N THR A 30 -7.97 3.05 -7.65
CA THR A 30 -8.22 3.38 -6.25
C THR A 30 -8.70 2.17 -5.43
N LYS A 31 -9.46 1.23 -6.01
CA LYS A 31 -9.88 0.01 -5.29
C LYS A 31 -8.67 -0.90 -5.04
N ILE A 32 -7.77 -1.02 -6.02
CA ILE A 32 -6.51 -1.76 -5.86
C ILE A 32 -5.63 -1.10 -4.79
N ALA A 33 -5.41 0.22 -4.87
CA ALA A 33 -4.60 0.96 -3.91
C ALA A 33 -5.13 0.82 -2.46
N ASN A 34 -6.44 0.96 -2.27
CA ASN A 34 -7.07 0.77 -0.96
C ASN A 34 -6.92 -0.67 -0.45
N THR A 35 -7.05 -1.67 -1.32
CA THR A 35 -6.86 -3.08 -0.94
C THR A 35 -5.44 -3.36 -0.46
N LEU A 36 -4.44 -2.81 -1.13
CA LEU A 36 -3.03 -2.96 -0.72
C LEU A 36 -2.77 -2.24 0.61
N LEU A 37 -3.35 -1.04 0.81
CA LEU A 37 -3.28 -0.29 2.06
C LEU A 37 -3.92 -1.04 3.24
N GLU A 38 -5.09 -1.63 3.04
CA GLU A 38 -5.78 -2.44 4.06
C GLU A 38 -4.94 -3.64 4.48
N LEU A 39 -4.41 -4.39 3.51
CA LEU A 39 -3.54 -5.53 3.79
C LEU A 39 -2.29 -5.12 4.58
N TYR A 40 -1.71 -3.96 4.27
CA TYR A 40 -0.58 -3.41 5.03
C TYR A 40 -0.97 -3.05 6.48
N LYS A 41 -2.07 -2.31 6.67
CA LYS A 41 -2.58 -1.93 8.00
C LYS A 41 -2.94 -3.14 8.86
N GLU A 42 -3.50 -4.18 8.25
CA GLU A 42 -3.85 -5.45 8.91
C GLU A 42 -2.64 -6.34 9.22
N ARG A 43 -1.42 -5.96 8.84
CA ARG A 43 -0.21 -6.81 8.89
C ARG A 43 -0.37 -8.12 8.12
N LYS A 44 -1.14 -8.10 7.03
CA LYS A 44 -1.45 -9.23 6.15
C LYS A 44 -0.94 -9.03 4.73
N PHE A 45 -0.03 -8.09 4.50
CA PHE A 45 0.57 -7.81 3.20
C PHE A 45 1.56 -8.91 2.79
N THR A 46 1.02 -10.09 2.49
CA THR A 46 1.74 -11.24 1.94
C THR A 46 1.26 -11.48 0.52
N GLU A 47 2.11 -12.11 -0.30
CA GLU A 47 1.77 -12.48 -1.68
C GLU A 47 0.42 -13.20 -1.78
N SER A 48 0.20 -14.23 -0.95
CA SER A 48 -1.03 -15.01 -0.91
C SER A 48 -2.27 -14.17 -0.66
N ASN A 49 -2.20 -13.21 0.27
CA ASN A 49 -3.32 -12.34 0.60
C ASN A 49 -3.56 -11.28 -0.49
N VAL A 50 -2.49 -10.74 -1.09
CA VAL A 50 -2.58 -9.81 -2.22
C VAL A 50 -3.27 -10.48 -3.41
N VAL A 51 -2.79 -11.65 -3.82
CA VAL A 51 -3.39 -12.42 -4.94
C VAL A 51 -4.86 -12.74 -4.65
N SER A 52 -5.17 -13.19 -3.45
CA SER A 52 -6.55 -13.51 -3.04
C SER A 52 -7.49 -12.30 -3.11
N ARG A 53 -7.09 -11.14 -2.57
CA ARG A 53 -7.93 -9.93 -2.58
C ARG A 53 -8.10 -9.35 -3.98
N ILE A 54 -7.03 -9.29 -4.77
CA ILE A 54 -7.10 -8.78 -6.15
C ILE A 54 -7.97 -9.69 -7.03
N LYS A 55 -7.88 -11.01 -6.85
CA LYS A 55 -8.75 -11.97 -7.55
C LYS A 55 -10.22 -11.72 -7.22
N LYS A 56 -10.57 -11.54 -5.93
CA LYS A 56 -11.93 -11.20 -5.51
C LYS A 56 -12.42 -9.88 -6.12
N LEU A 57 -11.58 -8.84 -6.14
CA LEU A 57 -11.94 -7.56 -6.80
C LEU A 57 -12.27 -7.75 -8.28
N ARG A 58 -11.50 -8.58 -8.99
CA ARG A 58 -11.76 -8.88 -10.40
C ARG A 58 -13.09 -9.57 -10.57
N GLU A 59 -13.36 -10.61 -9.78
CA GLU A 59 -14.61 -11.38 -9.81
C GLU A 59 -15.82 -10.51 -9.46
N SER A 60 -15.68 -9.57 -8.53
CA SER A 60 -16.75 -8.62 -8.15
C SER A 60 -16.95 -7.45 -9.14
N ASN A 61 -16.07 -7.27 -10.12
CA ASN A 61 -16.24 -6.29 -11.21
C ASN A 61 -16.72 -6.98 -12.51
N VAL A 62 -17.03 -8.28 -12.49
CA VAL A 62 -17.72 -8.98 -13.57
C VAL A 62 -19.22 -8.89 -13.29
N ASP A 63 -19.82 -7.77 -13.71
CA ASP A 63 -21.24 -7.66 -14.04
C ASP A 63 -21.38 -7.55 -15.57
#